data_AF-A0A0L0UPP5-F1
#
_entry.id   AF-A0A0L0UPP5-F1
#
_cell.length_a   1.000
_cell.length_b   1.000
_cell.length_c   1.000
_cell.angle_alpha   90.00
_cell.angle_beta   90.00
_cell.angle_gamma   90.00
#
_symmetry.space_group_name_H-M   'P 1'
#
loop_
_entity.id
_entity.type
_entity.pdbx_description
1 polymer ?
#
loop_
_entity_poly.entity_id
_entity_poly.type
_entity_poly.pdbx_seq_one_letter_code
_entity_poly.pdbx_strand_id
1 'polypeptide(L)'
;TRRGGGGGVLENSLVTILEYRSELSRGSDRIEEILADFHTLTFSNRSLSSTDLLKTIENLLWLSILIKDTSIAVLALDPELTKFIQDKKIDGEKMVGLLAQLIPLAESREQAWWFYERLSKLGKLTPQFFDQLLRDYLSLCESPPSTRRSSEERIQALSMSKLMSILDKMKASGIMIDNQTYSILLNHYSKVVKMNPRNLSTRLQLERIHTLIKLDMNLEPDQHLIHQLFKAFSYNGLYEKAWSMWDQHMASSSSMRSINSARGDMDQVYKKISNPSFATMFDLAGFESERYGDGRLNLRAIQGWKFLVNHALCPSSSPKIISSTSSYLNKNLFDSWIECLCRSRRIEEALTLVFFNQYPPPSQSNPSSSSTPSPQTLNKDKDQLLYGFIIPFIDKRTLSILLRFSKREDYLLIQSKPSLITEHQNQKSYTTTAITNTTFFHPIVINLIQTCFPQLVSVVQDQGPFN
;
A
#
# COMPACT_ATOMS: atom_id res chain seq x y z
N THR A 1 -3.11 30.91 49.77
CA THR A 1 -3.62 31.36 51.10
C THR A 1 -4.27 30.19 51.82
N ARG A 2 -3.56 29.58 52.78
CA ARG A 2 -4.11 28.53 53.67
C ARG A 2 -4.66 29.17 54.94
N ARG A 3 -5.99 29.23 55.09
CA ARG A 3 -6.72 29.00 56.37
C ARG A 3 -8.22 29.27 56.20
N GLY A 4 -9.01 28.26 56.57
CA GLY A 4 -10.36 28.43 57.12
C GLY A 4 -11.46 28.77 56.12
N GLY A 5 -12.29 27.77 55.80
CA GLY A 5 -13.60 27.98 55.17
C GLY A 5 -13.55 28.23 53.66
N GLY A 6 -13.38 27.17 52.85
CA GLY A 6 -13.38 27.35 51.40
C GLY A 6 -13.04 26.11 50.61
N GLY A 7 -13.66 24.96 50.91
CA GLY A 7 -13.49 23.71 50.13
C GLY A 7 -14.09 23.74 48.72
N GLY A 8 -14.31 24.93 48.16
CA GLY A 8 -14.62 25.13 46.74
C GLY A 8 -13.74 26.19 46.07
N VAL A 9 -12.93 26.93 46.83
CA VAL A 9 -12.09 28.02 46.29
C VAL A 9 -10.84 27.44 45.64
N LEU A 10 -10.23 26.43 46.25
CA LEU A 10 -9.04 25.77 45.71
C LEU A 10 -9.38 24.94 44.47
N GLU A 11 -10.52 24.25 44.50
CA GLU A 11 -11.05 23.45 43.40
C GLU A 11 -11.30 24.33 42.16
N ASN A 12 -12.04 25.45 42.33
CA ASN A 12 -12.32 26.39 41.25
C ASN A 12 -11.05 27.12 40.78
N SER A 13 -10.11 27.40 41.68
CA SER A 13 -8.83 28.02 41.32
C SER A 13 -7.99 27.10 40.45
N LEU A 14 -7.92 25.79 40.78
CA LEU A 14 -7.17 24.82 39.99
C LEU A 14 -7.71 24.72 38.55
N VAL A 15 -9.03 24.59 38.39
CA VAL A 15 -9.67 24.53 37.06
C VAL A 15 -9.35 25.78 36.25
N THR A 16 -9.48 26.96 36.88
CA THR A 16 -9.26 28.27 36.23
C THR A 16 -7.79 28.46 35.84
N ILE A 17 -6.84 28.10 36.72
CA ILE A 17 -5.40 28.20 36.43
C ILE A 17 -5.04 27.33 35.22
N LEU A 18 -5.60 26.12 35.17
CA LEU A 18 -5.35 25.17 34.08
C LEU A 18 -5.97 25.58 32.74
N GLU A 19 -6.85 26.58 32.68
CA GLU A 19 -7.32 27.17 31.42
C GLU A 19 -6.21 28.00 30.73
N TYR A 20 -5.25 28.55 31.48
CA TYR A 20 -4.11 29.33 30.97
C TYR A 20 -2.94 28.44 30.50
N ARG A 21 -3.25 27.39 29.73
CA ARG A 21 -2.33 26.33 29.29
C ARG A 21 -1.05 26.85 28.63
N SER A 22 -1.16 27.90 27.81
CA SER A 22 -0.03 28.51 27.08
C SER A 22 0.95 29.28 27.95
N GLU A 23 0.47 29.82 29.08
CA GLU A 23 1.31 30.53 30.04
C GLU A 23 2.00 29.54 30.98
N LEU A 24 1.27 28.50 31.40
CA LEU A 24 1.81 27.40 32.20
C LEU A 24 2.91 26.64 31.47
N SER A 25 2.78 26.41 30.16
CA SER A 25 3.84 25.74 29.39
C SER A 25 5.16 26.52 29.32
N ARG A 26 5.16 27.83 29.67
CA ARG A 26 6.38 28.66 29.69
C ARG A 26 7.08 28.68 31.04
N GLY A 27 6.41 28.24 32.12
CA GLY A 27 6.95 28.26 33.49
C GLY A 27 7.00 26.86 34.10
N SER A 28 8.17 26.22 34.02
CA SER A 28 8.44 24.85 34.52
C SER A 28 8.07 24.68 35.99
N ASP A 29 8.45 25.65 36.83
CA ASP A 29 8.47 25.48 38.29
C ASP A 29 7.06 25.43 38.91
N ARG A 30 6.05 25.94 38.20
CA ARG A 30 4.65 25.94 38.67
C ARG A 30 3.90 24.66 38.33
N ILE A 31 4.40 23.87 37.38
CA ILE A 31 3.71 22.67 36.93
C ILE A 31 3.75 21.59 38.01
N GLU A 32 4.87 21.41 38.70
CA GLU A 32 4.99 20.44 39.79
C GLU A 32 4.05 20.77 40.96
N GLU A 33 3.91 22.05 41.31
CA GLU A 33 2.98 22.51 42.35
C GLU A 33 1.51 22.24 41.94
N ILE A 34 1.17 22.55 40.69
CA ILE A 34 -0.18 22.28 40.14
C ILE A 34 -0.49 20.77 40.12
N LEU A 35 0.49 19.93 39.78
CA LEU A 35 0.33 18.48 39.79
C LEU A 35 0.16 17.93 41.21
N ALA A 36 0.89 18.48 42.19
CA ALA A 36 0.76 18.11 43.60
C ALA A 36 -0.60 18.53 44.18
N ASP A 37 -1.07 19.72 43.84
CA ASP A 37 -2.41 20.21 44.21
C ASP A 37 -3.51 19.37 43.57
N PHE A 38 -3.37 19.05 42.27
CA PHE A 38 -4.28 18.14 41.57
C PHE A 38 -4.35 16.79 42.26
N HIS A 39 -3.21 16.17 42.56
CA HIS A 39 -3.16 14.86 43.22
C HIS A 39 -3.82 14.91 44.61
N THR A 40 -3.58 15.96 45.39
CA THR A 40 -4.17 16.14 46.72
C THR A 40 -5.69 16.30 46.65
N LEU A 41 -6.18 17.11 45.71
CA LEU A 41 -7.61 17.39 45.57
C LEU A 41 -8.39 16.19 45.00
N THR A 42 -7.78 15.40 44.13
CA THR A 42 -8.41 14.22 43.50
C THR A 42 -8.33 12.97 44.37
N PHE A 43 -7.15 12.59 44.86
CA PHE A 43 -6.94 11.32 45.54
C PHE A 43 -7.10 11.41 47.05
N SER A 44 -6.58 12.47 47.68
CA SER A 44 -6.61 12.62 49.13
C SER A 44 -7.95 13.18 49.63
N ASN A 45 -8.41 14.27 49.02
CA ASN A 45 -9.60 14.99 49.50
C ASN A 45 -10.89 14.61 48.76
N ARG A 46 -10.78 14.10 47.52
CA ARG A 46 -11.91 13.76 46.63
C ARG A 46 -12.94 14.90 46.52
N SER A 47 -12.47 16.15 46.49
CA SER A 47 -13.33 17.33 46.57
C SER A 47 -13.78 17.86 45.21
N LEU A 48 -13.16 17.43 44.12
CA LEU A 48 -13.51 17.84 42.76
C LEU A 48 -14.82 17.20 42.29
N SER A 49 -15.72 18.03 41.75
CA SER A 49 -16.93 17.55 41.08
C SER A 49 -16.59 16.77 39.81
N SER A 50 -17.49 15.91 39.33
CA SER A 50 -17.25 15.14 38.09
C SER A 50 -17.03 16.03 36.86
N THR A 51 -17.64 17.22 36.81
CA THR A 51 -17.40 18.22 35.74
C THR A 51 -16.03 18.84 35.83
N ASP A 52 -15.63 19.23 37.03
CA ASP A 52 -14.39 19.97 37.23
C ASP A 52 -13.21 19.02 37.07
N LEU A 53 -13.36 17.78 37.52
CA LEU A 53 -12.40 16.70 37.27
C LEU A 53 -12.22 16.47 35.76
N LEU A 54 -13.29 16.36 34.99
CA LEU A 54 -13.21 16.13 33.54
C LEU A 54 -12.56 17.30 32.80
N LYS A 55 -12.90 18.55 33.16
CA LYS A 55 -12.24 19.76 32.62
C LYS A 55 -10.76 19.81 32.99
N THR A 56 -10.43 19.45 34.23
CA THR A 56 -9.06 19.41 34.73
C THR A 56 -8.22 18.39 33.97
N ILE A 57 -8.76 17.17 33.76
CA ILE A 57 -8.11 16.13 32.94
C ILE A 57 -7.92 16.62 31.51
N GLU A 58 -8.94 17.22 30.89
CA GLU A 58 -8.84 17.79 29.54
C GLU A 58 -7.70 18.83 29.47
N ASN A 59 -7.66 19.76 30.43
CA ASN A 59 -6.63 20.79 30.48
C ASN A 59 -5.22 20.21 30.67
N LEU A 60 -5.07 19.22 31.54
CA LEU A 60 -3.79 18.55 31.79
C LEU A 60 -3.29 17.78 30.55
N LEU A 61 -4.18 17.15 29.79
CA LEU A 61 -3.83 16.49 28.52
C LEU A 61 -3.35 17.48 27.46
N TRP A 62 -3.99 18.63 27.36
CA TRP A 62 -3.51 19.67 26.44
C TRP A 62 -2.21 20.31 26.92
N LEU A 63 -2.02 20.44 28.23
CA LEU A 63 -0.77 20.92 28.81
C LEU A 63 0.38 19.92 28.53
N SER A 64 0.13 18.61 28.69
CA SER A 64 1.11 17.56 28.37
C SER A 64 1.52 17.60 26.90
N ILE A 65 0.57 17.87 26.01
CA ILE A 65 0.82 18.05 24.58
C ILE A 65 1.72 19.26 24.30
N LEU A 66 1.44 20.42 24.93
CA LEU A 66 2.21 21.65 24.73
C LEU A 66 3.65 21.54 25.25
N ILE A 67 3.84 20.88 26.40
CA ILE A 67 5.15 20.68 27.02
C ILE A 67 5.90 19.50 26.38
N LYS A 68 5.17 18.62 25.67
CA LYS A 68 5.67 17.34 25.13
C LYS A 68 6.18 16.40 26.20
N ASP A 69 5.54 16.41 27.36
CA ASP A 69 5.85 15.52 28.49
C ASP A 69 4.77 14.45 28.63
N THR A 70 5.17 13.19 28.47
CA THR A 70 4.26 12.05 28.55
C THR A 70 3.86 11.72 29.99
N SER A 71 4.63 12.15 30.99
CA SER A 71 4.35 11.86 32.40
C SER A 71 3.05 12.51 32.88
N ILE A 72 2.81 13.76 32.45
CA ILE A 72 1.58 14.51 32.74
C ILE A 72 0.36 13.82 32.12
N ALA A 73 0.50 13.30 30.89
CA ALA A 73 -0.56 12.55 30.23
C ALA A 73 -0.90 11.25 30.96
N VAL A 74 0.12 10.55 31.49
CA VAL A 74 -0.07 9.33 32.29
C VAL A 74 -0.81 9.63 33.59
N LEU A 75 -0.47 10.72 34.28
CA LEU A 75 -1.16 11.16 35.50
C LEU A 75 -2.63 11.53 35.23
N ALA A 76 -2.88 12.27 34.13
CA ALA A 76 -4.24 12.68 33.78
C ALA A 76 -5.15 11.51 33.36
N LEU A 77 -4.57 10.43 32.84
CA LEU A 77 -5.28 9.23 32.37
C LEU A 77 -5.30 8.08 33.38
N ASP A 78 -5.06 8.37 34.66
CA ASP A 78 -5.01 7.36 35.71
C ASP A 78 -6.34 6.56 35.80
N PRO A 79 -6.28 5.21 35.89
CA PRO A 79 -7.46 4.35 35.99
C PRO A 79 -8.43 4.72 37.11
N GLU A 80 -7.94 5.13 38.27
CA GLU A 80 -8.78 5.48 39.42
C GLU A 80 -9.57 6.75 39.14
N LEU A 81 -8.98 7.74 38.45
CA LEU A 81 -9.67 8.98 38.06
C LEU A 81 -10.86 8.71 37.15
N THR A 82 -10.73 7.76 36.21
CA THR A 82 -11.81 7.42 35.28
C THR A 82 -13.04 6.83 35.97
N LYS A 83 -12.91 6.27 37.19
CA LYS A 83 -14.05 5.74 37.96
C LYS A 83 -14.91 6.85 38.57
N PHE A 84 -14.34 8.03 38.81
CA PHE A 84 -15.03 9.14 39.48
C PHE A 84 -15.82 10.04 38.51
N ILE A 85 -15.69 9.83 37.20
CA ILE A 85 -16.40 10.59 36.17
C ILE A 85 -17.76 9.93 35.91
N GLN A 86 -18.83 10.48 36.49
CA GLN A 86 -20.20 10.03 36.28
C GLN A 86 -20.80 10.65 35.02
N ASP A 87 -21.18 9.83 34.03
CA ASP A 87 -21.94 10.06 32.78
C ASP A 87 -21.52 11.22 31.86
N LYS A 88 -20.66 12.14 32.31
CA LYS A 88 -20.13 13.24 31.52
C LYS A 88 -18.96 12.74 30.69
N LYS A 89 -18.97 13.13 29.43
CA LYS A 89 -18.00 12.68 28.44
C LYS A 89 -17.38 13.90 27.76
N ILE A 90 -16.09 13.79 27.46
CA ILE A 90 -15.41 14.75 26.59
C ILE A 90 -16.08 14.70 25.20
N ASP A 91 -16.21 15.87 24.60
CA ASP A 91 -16.80 16.02 23.27
C ASP A 91 -15.98 15.32 22.18
N GLY A 92 -16.65 14.85 21.13
CA GLY A 92 -16.06 14.02 20.08
C GLY A 92 -14.94 14.73 19.31
N GLU A 93 -15.09 16.00 18.97
CA GLU A 93 -14.07 16.76 18.22
C GLU A 93 -12.79 16.96 19.04
N LYS A 94 -12.94 17.30 20.32
CA LYS A 94 -11.83 17.44 21.26
C LYS A 94 -11.09 16.11 21.44
N MET A 95 -11.84 15.01 21.51
CA MET A 95 -11.27 13.66 21.61
C MET A 95 -10.42 13.30 20.40
N VAL A 96 -10.85 13.65 19.18
CA VAL A 96 -10.05 13.47 17.96
C VAL A 96 -8.77 14.29 18.03
N GLY A 97 -8.86 15.57 18.42
CA GLY A 97 -7.70 16.45 18.56
C GLY A 97 -6.69 15.97 19.61
N LEU A 98 -7.18 15.49 20.76
CA LEU A 98 -6.34 14.91 21.82
C LEU A 98 -5.65 13.64 21.32
N LEU A 99 -6.38 12.74 20.66
CA LEU A 99 -5.81 11.49 20.15
C LEU A 99 -4.70 11.76 19.11
N ALA A 100 -4.97 12.65 18.16
CA ALA A 100 -4.05 13.00 17.07
C ALA A 100 -2.71 13.56 17.57
N GLN A 101 -2.71 14.21 18.74
CA GLN A 101 -1.50 14.81 19.32
C GLN A 101 -0.86 13.92 20.40
N LEU A 102 -1.62 13.09 21.12
CA LEU A 102 -1.08 12.18 22.14
C LEU A 102 -0.41 10.95 21.54
N ILE A 103 -0.95 10.35 20.47
CA ILE A 103 -0.36 9.16 19.86
C ILE A 103 1.08 9.42 19.37
N PRO A 104 1.37 10.52 18.65
CA PRO A 104 2.75 10.82 18.22
C PRO A 104 3.72 11.15 19.35
N LEU A 105 3.22 11.56 20.52
CA LEU A 105 4.05 11.84 21.70
C LEU A 105 4.47 10.59 22.46
N ALA A 106 3.79 9.45 22.23
CA ALA A 106 4.11 8.20 22.90
C ALA A 106 5.52 7.69 22.56
N GLU A 107 6.25 7.24 23.58
CA GLU A 107 7.61 6.73 23.45
C GLU A 107 7.65 5.29 22.92
N SER A 108 6.56 4.53 23.11
CA SER A 108 6.40 3.15 22.65
C SER A 108 5.01 2.88 22.08
N ARG A 109 4.88 1.80 21.30
CA ARG A 109 3.56 1.35 20.79
C ARG A 109 2.60 0.97 21.91
N GLU A 110 3.13 0.39 22.99
CA GLU A 110 2.30 0.02 24.14
C GLU A 110 1.81 1.24 24.91
N GLN A 111 2.63 2.29 25.04
CA GLN A 111 2.18 3.55 25.62
C GLN A 111 1.12 4.24 24.74
N ALA A 112 1.29 4.23 23.42
CA ALA A 112 0.27 4.75 22.49
C ALA A 112 -1.06 3.98 22.62
N TRP A 113 -0.99 2.65 22.73
CA TRP A 113 -2.16 1.80 22.96
C TRP A 113 -2.84 2.12 24.30
N TRP A 114 -2.04 2.30 25.35
CA TRP A 114 -2.53 2.66 26.67
C TRP A 114 -3.24 4.02 26.65
N PHE A 115 -2.68 5.04 25.98
CA PHE A 115 -3.35 6.34 25.80
C PHE A 115 -4.70 6.19 25.11
N TYR A 116 -4.76 5.45 24.00
CA TYR A 116 -6.02 5.16 23.32
C TYR A 116 -7.02 4.49 24.26
N GLU A 117 -6.62 3.43 24.96
CA GLU A 117 -7.56 2.66 25.79
C GLU A 117 -8.16 3.53 26.90
N ARG A 118 -7.34 4.39 27.52
CA ARG A 118 -7.78 5.29 28.59
C ARG A 118 -8.63 6.42 28.06
N LEU A 119 -8.17 7.08 27.00
CA LEU A 119 -8.92 8.17 26.38
C LEU A 119 -10.29 7.68 25.93
N SER A 120 -10.38 6.48 25.34
CA SER A 120 -11.66 5.91 24.87
C SER A 120 -12.72 5.72 25.95
N LYS A 121 -12.35 5.69 27.24
CA LYS A 121 -13.27 5.61 28.37
C LYS A 121 -13.80 6.98 28.82
N LEU A 122 -13.13 8.07 28.45
CA LEU A 122 -13.42 9.43 28.92
C LEU A 122 -14.38 10.22 28.01
N GLY A 123 -14.49 9.84 26.74
CA GLY A 123 -15.17 10.66 25.73
C GLY A 123 -16.24 9.94 24.93
N LYS A 124 -16.99 10.72 24.14
CA LYS A 124 -17.86 10.18 23.09
C LYS A 124 -17.00 9.76 21.91
N LEU A 125 -17.12 8.50 21.52
CA LEU A 125 -16.39 7.94 20.38
C LEU A 125 -17.14 8.29 19.10
N THR A 126 -16.43 8.84 18.12
CA THR A 126 -16.96 9.20 16.80
C THR A 126 -16.27 8.36 15.72
N PRO A 127 -16.83 8.24 14.51
CA PRO A 127 -16.15 7.57 13.40
C PRO A 127 -14.77 8.18 13.11
N GLN A 128 -14.67 9.51 13.13
CA GLN A 128 -13.42 10.24 12.93
C GLN A 128 -12.35 9.90 13.98
N PHE A 129 -12.76 9.61 15.22
CA PHE A 129 -11.85 9.18 16.28
C PHE A 129 -11.17 7.85 15.93
N PHE A 130 -11.92 6.88 15.41
CA PHE A 130 -11.37 5.59 14.99
C PHE A 130 -10.55 5.68 13.70
N ASP A 131 -10.98 6.51 12.74
CA ASP A 131 -10.18 6.78 11.54
C ASP A 131 -8.81 7.38 11.91
N GLN A 132 -8.80 8.36 12.80
CA GLN A 132 -7.57 8.99 13.27
C GLN A 132 -6.70 7.99 14.05
N LEU A 133 -7.30 7.20 14.95
CA LEU A 133 -6.62 6.13 15.67
C LEU A 133 -5.92 5.17 14.72
N LEU A 134 -6.63 4.67 13.71
CA LEU A 134 -6.08 3.72 12.75
C LEU A 134 -4.96 4.37 11.95
N ARG A 135 -5.14 5.60 11.45
CA ARG A 135 -4.08 6.30 10.70
C ARG A 135 -2.82 6.47 11.53
N ASP A 136 -2.93 7.00 12.73
CA ASP A 136 -1.77 7.32 13.56
C ASP A 136 -1.14 6.06 14.12
N TYR A 137 -1.93 5.15 14.72
CA TYR A 137 -1.39 3.94 15.32
C TYR A 137 -0.81 2.97 14.28
N LEU A 138 -1.41 2.85 13.10
CA LEU A 138 -0.83 2.03 12.03
C LEU A 138 0.44 2.67 11.47
N SER A 139 0.50 4.01 11.38
CA SER A 139 1.76 4.70 11.04
C SER A 139 2.86 4.39 12.06
N LEU A 140 2.51 4.29 13.35
CA LEU A 140 3.44 3.90 14.40
C LEU A 140 3.93 2.44 14.27
N CYS A 141 3.11 1.56 13.69
CA CYS A 141 3.47 0.17 13.45
C CYS A 141 4.42 0.03 12.24
N GLU A 142 4.34 0.98 11.29
CA GLU A 142 5.10 1.00 10.03
C GLU A 142 6.42 1.79 10.10
N SER A 143 6.56 2.72 11.05
CA SER A 143 7.75 3.57 11.17
C SER A 143 9.00 2.77 11.58
N PRO A 144 10.15 2.94 10.91
CA PRO A 144 11.39 2.27 11.28
C PRO A 144 11.95 2.76 12.64
N PRO A 145 12.84 1.99 13.29
CA PRO A 145 13.36 2.28 14.63
C PRO A 145 14.10 3.63 14.75
N SER A 146 14.63 4.17 13.65
CA SER A 146 15.47 5.37 13.65
C SER A 146 14.73 6.67 13.99
N THR A 147 13.40 6.68 13.98
CA THR A 147 12.60 7.87 14.29
C THR A 147 12.17 7.93 15.77
N ARG A 148 12.46 6.88 16.57
CA ARG A 148 12.07 6.84 18.00
C ARG A 148 13.26 6.62 18.91
N ARG A 149 13.16 7.20 20.11
CA ARG A 149 14.20 7.16 21.15
C ARG A 149 14.48 5.74 21.68
N SER A 150 13.62 4.75 21.38
CA SER A 150 13.82 3.33 21.70
C SER A 150 14.30 2.55 20.47
N SER A 151 15.53 2.01 20.55
CA SER A 151 16.26 1.42 19.42
C SER A 151 15.81 0.02 18.99
N GLU A 152 14.74 -0.55 19.57
CA GLU A 152 14.43 -1.99 19.43
C GLU A 152 13.10 -2.33 18.72
N GLU A 153 12.21 -1.37 18.45
CA GLU A 153 10.88 -1.70 17.88
C GLU A 153 10.94 -2.01 16.36
N ARG A 154 11.02 -3.30 16.01
CA ARG A 154 10.90 -3.78 14.62
C ARG A 154 9.52 -3.48 14.04
N ILE A 155 9.42 -3.31 12.71
CA ILE A 155 8.14 -3.21 12.01
C ILE A 155 7.29 -4.44 12.33
N GLN A 156 6.07 -4.21 12.80
CA GLN A 156 5.16 -5.28 13.22
C GLN A 156 3.73 -4.91 12.81
N ALA A 157 2.95 -5.90 12.37
CA ALA A 157 1.54 -5.69 12.08
C ALA A 157 0.76 -5.47 13.37
N LEU A 158 -0.35 -4.70 13.28
CA LEU A 158 -1.34 -4.63 14.34
C LEU A 158 -1.74 -6.06 14.77
N SER A 159 -1.71 -6.34 16.07
CA SER A 159 -2.10 -7.66 16.55
C SER A 159 -3.60 -7.87 16.40
N MET A 160 -4.03 -9.09 16.09
CA MET A 160 -5.46 -9.40 15.96
C MET A 160 -6.24 -9.12 17.25
N SER A 161 -5.63 -9.34 18.42
CA SER A 161 -6.25 -9.01 19.72
C SER A 161 -6.58 -7.52 19.83
N LYS A 162 -5.62 -6.65 19.50
CA LYS A 162 -5.81 -5.20 19.50
C LYS A 162 -6.83 -4.77 18.44
N LEU A 163 -6.76 -5.34 17.23
CA LEU A 163 -7.73 -5.07 16.18
C LEU A 163 -9.16 -5.42 16.62
N MET A 164 -9.40 -6.62 17.14
CA MET A 164 -10.72 -7.03 17.62
C MET A 164 -11.22 -6.11 18.73
N SER A 165 -10.36 -5.70 19.66
CA SER A 165 -10.72 -4.72 20.69
C SER A 165 -11.16 -3.36 20.12
N ILE A 166 -10.55 -2.88 19.04
CA ILE A 166 -11.01 -1.67 18.33
C ILE A 166 -12.38 -1.92 17.71
N LEU A 167 -12.53 -3.00 16.95
CA LEU A 167 -13.78 -3.30 16.24
C LEU A 167 -14.96 -3.52 17.20
N ASP A 168 -14.72 -4.18 18.33
CA ASP A 168 -15.73 -4.40 19.37
C ASP A 168 -16.15 -3.08 20.01
N LYS A 169 -15.21 -2.15 20.23
CA LYS A 169 -15.52 -0.79 20.74
C LYS A 169 -16.28 0.06 19.72
N MET A 170 -15.96 -0.06 18.42
CA MET A 170 -16.73 0.60 17.36
C MET A 170 -18.18 0.12 17.38
N LYS A 171 -18.39 -1.21 17.39
CA LYS A 171 -19.71 -1.84 17.46
C LYS A 171 -20.47 -1.46 18.73
N ALA A 172 -19.82 -1.49 19.90
CA ALA A 172 -20.42 -1.09 21.18
C ALA A 172 -20.84 0.40 21.19
N SER A 173 -20.17 1.23 20.39
CA SER A 173 -20.52 2.65 20.23
C SER A 173 -21.58 2.91 19.16
N GLY A 174 -22.14 1.85 18.55
CA GLY A 174 -23.11 1.96 17.45
C GLY A 174 -22.50 2.43 16.13
N ILE A 175 -21.18 2.44 16.00
CA ILE A 175 -20.47 2.83 14.77
C ILE A 175 -20.30 1.57 13.91
N MET A 176 -20.90 1.60 12.72
CA MET A 176 -20.74 0.53 11.74
C MET A 176 -19.33 0.56 11.14
N ILE A 177 -18.80 -0.61 10.86
CA ILE A 177 -17.50 -0.75 10.19
C ILE A 177 -17.75 -0.61 8.69
N ASP A 178 -17.03 0.31 8.04
CA ASP A 178 -17.23 0.65 6.64
C ASP A 178 -16.13 0.09 5.72
N ASN A 179 -16.35 0.22 4.40
CA ASN A 179 -15.39 -0.20 3.38
C ASN A 179 -14.03 0.51 3.54
N GLN A 180 -14.03 1.76 3.99
CA GLN A 180 -12.82 2.56 4.18
C GLN A 180 -11.96 1.97 5.33
N THR A 181 -12.57 1.63 6.46
CA THR A 181 -11.88 1.02 7.61
C THR A 181 -11.18 -0.28 7.20
N TYR A 182 -11.88 -1.18 6.51
CA TYR A 182 -11.29 -2.42 6.02
C TYR A 182 -10.17 -2.16 4.99
N SER A 183 -10.34 -1.17 4.11
CA SER A 183 -9.32 -0.80 3.13
C SER A 183 -8.04 -0.28 3.77
N ILE A 184 -8.15 0.55 4.83
CA ILE A 184 -7.01 1.03 5.62
C ILE A 184 -6.26 -0.14 6.26
N LEU A 185 -7.01 -1.07 6.88
CA LEU A 185 -6.43 -2.26 7.50
C LEU A 185 -5.70 -3.12 6.46
N LEU A 186 -6.36 -3.48 5.35
CA LEU A 186 -5.76 -4.30 4.30
C LEU A 186 -4.48 -3.67 3.73
N ASN A 187 -4.48 -2.35 3.53
CA ASN A 187 -3.29 -1.65 3.06
C ASN A 187 -2.15 -1.73 4.09
N HIS A 188 -2.42 -1.57 5.38
CA HIS A 188 -1.43 -1.75 6.45
C HIS A 188 -0.82 -3.14 6.44
N TYR A 189 -1.64 -4.19 6.50
CA TYR A 189 -1.15 -5.57 6.49
C TYR A 189 -0.37 -5.88 5.20
N SER A 190 -0.81 -5.36 4.04
CA SER A 190 -0.07 -5.53 2.78
C SER A 190 1.33 -4.88 2.81
N LYS A 191 1.45 -3.70 3.44
CA LYS A 191 2.71 -2.97 3.56
C LYS A 191 3.67 -3.66 4.53
N VAL A 192 3.16 -4.13 5.67
CA VAL A 192 3.97 -4.88 6.64
C VAL A 192 4.52 -6.17 6.03
N VAL A 193 3.70 -6.90 5.26
CA VAL A 193 4.14 -8.12 4.56
C VAL A 193 5.22 -7.81 3.54
N LYS A 194 5.10 -6.71 2.78
CA LYS A 194 6.13 -6.29 1.83
C LYS A 194 7.47 -6.02 2.52
N MET A 195 7.44 -5.47 3.74
CA MET A 195 8.65 -5.18 4.52
C MET A 195 9.20 -6.43 5.25
N ASN A 196 8.34 -7.40 5.57
CA ASN A 196 8.72 -8.63 6.26
C ASN A 196 7.97 -9.85 5.69
N PRO A 197 8.39 -10.38 4.53
CA PRO A 197 7.66 -11.42 3.81
C PRO A 197 7.68 -12.79 4.51
N ARG A 198 8.58 -13.00 5.48
CA ARG A 198 8.68 -14.26 6.25
C ARG A 198 7.72 -14.33 7.43
N ASN A 199 6.96 -13.27 7.71
CA ASN A 199 6.06 -13.23 8.86
C ASN A 199 4.74 -13.98 8.58
N LEU A 200 4.71 -15.27 8.89
CA LEU A 200 3.54 -16.14 8.72
C LEU A 200 2.31 -15.62 9.50
N SER A 201 2.51 -14.93 10.62
CA SER A 201 1.40 -14.41 11.42
C SER A 201 0.57 -13.37 10.66
N THR A 202 1.21 -12.58 9.80
CA THR A 202 0.55 -11.53 9.02
C THR A 202 -0.34 -12.11 7.92
N ARG A 203 0.06 -13.25 7.34
CA ARG A 203 -0.76 -14.00 6.38
C ARG A 203 -2.05 -14.54 7.03
N LEU A 204 -1.95 -15.13 8.22
CA LEU A 204 -3.12 -15.61 8.97
C LEU A 204 -4.04 -14.45 9.39
N GLN A 205 -3.46 -13.29 9.74
CA GLN A 205 -4.23 -12.10 10.07
C GLN A 205 -5.00 -11.56 8.86
N LEU A 206 -4.40 -11.55 7.66
CA LEU A 206 -5.08 -11.17 6.43
C LEU A 206 -6.28 -12.08 6.13
N GLU A 207 -6.11 -13.40 6.29
CA GLU A 207 -7.20 -14.36 6.09
C GLU A 207 -8.36 -14.14 7.09
N ARG A 208 -8.04 -13.82 8.34
CA ARG A 208 -9.05 -13.46 9.34
C ARG A 208 -9.81 -12.18 8.97
N ILE A 209 -9.12 -11.15 8.48
CA ILE A 209 -9.76 -9.91 8.00
C ILE A 209 -10.69 -10.21 6.83
N HIS A 210 -10.26 -11.05 5.89
CA HIS A 210 -11.12 -11.48 4.80
C HIS A 210 -12.38 -12.22 5.29
N THR A 211 -12.25 -13.09 6.30
CA THR A 211 -13.42 -13.73 6.92
C THR A 211 -14.34 -12.70 7.59
N LEU A 212 -13.79 -11.69 8.27
CA LEU A 212 -14.59 -10.60 8.87
C LEU A 212 -15.40 -9.86 7.79
N ILE A 213 -14.77 -9.51 6.66
CA ILE A 213 -15.45 -8.87 5.53
C ILE A 213 -16.58 -9.74 4.99
N LYS A 214 -16.37 -11.06 4.87
CA LYS A 214 -17.40 -12.00 4.39
C LYS A 214 -18.57 -12.19 5.34
N LEU A 215 -18.31 -12.11 6.65
CA LEU A 215 -19.33 -12.31 7.69
C LEU A 215 -20.11 -11.03 7.99
N ASP A 216 -19.64 -9.86 7.52
CA ASP A 216 -20.32 -8.60 7.74
C ASP A 216 -21.53 -8.46 6.81
N MET A 217 -22.72 -8.74 7.35
CA MET A 217 -23.98 -8.67 6.59
C MET A 217 -24.35 -7.26 6.14
N ASN A 218 -23.77 -6.22 6.77
CA ASN A 218 -24.11 -4.83 6.48
C ASN A 218 -23.12 -4.18 5.49
N LEU A 219 -22.13 -4.95 5.02
CA LEU A 219 -21.05 -4.46 4.17
C LEU A 219 -21.25 -4.92 2.72
N GLU A 220 -21.55 -3.98 1.84
CA GLU A 220 -21.46 -4.21 0.40
C GLU A 220 -20.06 -3.79 -0.09
N PRO A 221 -19.21 -4.74 -0.52
CA PRO A 221 -17.83 -4.43 -0.86
C PRO A 221 -17.75 -3.60 -2.14
N ASP A 222 -17.24 -2.38 -2.03
CA ASP A 222 -17.01 -1.53 -3.18
C ASP A 222 -15.77 -1.98 -3.99
N GLN A 223 -15.60 -1.39 -5.17
CA GLN A 223 -14.49 -1.71 -6.06
C GLN A 223 -13.12 -1.42 -5.42
N HIS A 224 -13.04 -0.43 -4.52
CA HIS A 224 -11.81 -0.06 -3.86
C HIS A 224 -11.38 -1.14 -2.84
N LEU A 225 -12.32 -1.61 -2.02
CA LEU A 225 -12.10 -2.66 -1.04
C LEU A 225 -11.70 -3.97 -1.71
N ILE A 226 -12.38 -4.34 -2.80
CA ILE A 226 -12.04 -5.52 -3.61
C ILE A 226 -10.61 -5.39 -4.15
N HIS A 227 -10.24 -4.22 -4.68
CA HIS A 227 -8.88 -3.97 -5.15
C HIS A 227 -7.84 -4.09 -4.02
N GLN A 228 -8.10 -3.51 -2.85
CA GLN A 228 -7.18 -3.63 -1.70
C GLN A 228 -7.03 -5.08 -1.24
N LEU A 229 -8.12 -5.84 -1.26
CA LEU A 229 -8.10 -7.25 -0.87
C LEU A 229 -7.29 -8.08 -1.89
N PHE A 230 -7.52 -7.86 -3.18
CA PHE A 230 -6.73 -8.47 -4.26
C PHE A 230 -5.23 -8.13 -4.16
N LYS A 231 -4.90 -6.86 -3.89
CA LYS A 231 -3.53 -6.38 -3.68
C LYS A 231 -2.89 -7.03 -2.45
N ALA A 232 -3.62 -7.10 -1.34
CA ALA A 232 -3.11 -7.70 -0.11
C ALA A 232 -2.79 -9.19 -0.29
N PHE A 233 -3.68 -9.97 -0.93
CA PHE A 233 -3.40 -11.39 -1.20
C PHE A 233 -2.25 -11.59 -2.19
N SER A 234 -2.16 -10.74 -3.23
CA SER A 234 -1.06 -10.78 -4.20
C SER A 234 0.30 -10.59 -3.53
N TYR A 235 0.46 -9.57 -2.68
CA TYR A 235 1.71 -9.32 -1.97
C TYR A 235 2.06 -10.36 -0.90
N ASN A 236 1.07 -11.15 -0.43
CA ASN A 236 1.29 -12.25 0.52
C ASN A 236 1.74 -13.57 -0.14
N GLY A 237 1.94 -13.59 -1.46
CA GLY A 237 2.28 -14.83 -2.17
C GLY A 237 1.14 -15.84 -2.24
N LEU A 238 -0.09 -15.39 -1.95
CA LEU A 238 -1.32 -16.18 -1.96
C LEU A 238 -1.98 -16.16 -3.34
N TYR A 239 -1.23 -16.58 -4.36
CA TYR A 239 -1.60 -16.38 -5.77
C TYR A 239 -2.94 -17.01 -6.16
N GLU A 240 -3.17 -18.28 -5.79
CA GLU A 240 -4.45 -18.98 -6.05
C GLU A 240 -5.65 -18.25 -5.46
N LYS A 241 -5.52 -17.74 -4.22
CA LYS A 241 -6.59 -16.97 -3.58
C LYS A 241 -6.79 -15.62 -4.29
N ALA A 242 -5.71 -14.95 -4.68
CA ALA A 242 -5.78 -13.69 -5.42
C ALA A 242 -6.48 -13.87 -6.78
N TRP A 243 -6.19 -14.94 -7.51
CA TRP A 243 -6.87 -15.26 -8.76
C TRP A 243 -8.32 -15.66 -8.56
N SER A 244 -8.64 -16.46 -7.54
CA SER A 244 -10.03 -16.77 -7.18
C SER A 244 -10.83 -15.49 -6.87
N MET A 245 -10.21 -14.51 -6.22
CA MET A 245 -10.83 -13.23 -5.93
C MET A 245 -11.03 -12.37 -7.17
N TRP A 246 -10.06 -12.37 -8.08
CA TRP A 246 -10.18 -11.74 -9.38
C TRP A 246 -11.39 -12.32 -10.13
N ASP A 247 -11.52 -13.64 -10.19
CA ASP A 247 -12.63 -14.28 -10.90
C ASP A 247 -13.99 -13.98 -10.23
N GLN A 248 -14.05 -14.03 -8.89
CA GLN A 248 -15.28 -13.80 -8.14
C GLN A 248 -15.78 -12.36 -8.18
N HIS A 249 -14.89 -11.37 -8.20
CA HIS A 249 -15.29 -9.98 -8.03
C HIS A 249 -15.05 -9.12 -9.26
N MET A 250 -14.04 -9.44 -10.06
CA MET A 250 -13.77 -8.72 -11.30
C MET A 250 -14.46 -9.39 -12.47
N ALA A 251 -14.51 -10.73 -12.55
CA ALA A 251 -15.12 -11.46 -13.67
C ALA A 251 -16.61 -11.83 -13.49
N SER A 252 -17.12 -11.88 -12.26
CA SER A 252 -18.54 -12.18 -12.01
C SER A 252 -19.42 -10.94 -12.21
N SER A 253 -19.75 -10.63 -13.46
CA SER A 253 -21.05 -9.99 -13.77
C SER A 253 -21.81 -10.67 -14.90
N SER A 254 -21.43 -11.90 -15.27
CA SER A 254 -22.20 -12.76 -16.15
C SER A 254 -21.94 -14.24 -15.81
N SER A 255 -23.03 -15.00 -15.75
CA SER A 255 -23.06 -16.44 -15.49
C SER A 255 -22.01 -17.19 -16.31
N MET A 256 -21.28 -18.14 -15.70
CA MET A 256 -20.45 -19.16 -16.39
C MET A 256 -21.34 -20.11 -17.22
N ARG A 257 -22.09 -19.58 -18.19
CA ARG A 257 -22.94 -20.32 -19.12
C ARG A 257 -22.92 -19.65 -20.50
N SER A 258 -21.75 -19.52 -21.11
CA SER A 258 -21.59 -19.62 -22.57
C SER A 258 -20.13 -19.42 -22.94
N ILE A 259 -19.38 -20.52 -23.04
CA ILE A 259 -17.98 -20.52 -23.50
C ILE A 259 -17.90 -20.20 -25.02
N ASN A 260 -19.03 -20.06 -25.72
CA ASN A 260 -19.06 -19.93 -27.18
C ASN A 260 -19.44 -18.53 -27.70
N SER A 261 -19.59 -17.52 -26.83
CA SER A 261 -19.82 -16.10 -27.20
C SER A 261 -18.86 -15.14 -26.49
N ALA A 262 -17.60 -15.56 -26.29
CA ALA A 262 -16.73 -15.05 -25.22
C ALA A 262 -16.04 -13.68 -25.48
N ARG A 263 -16.16 -13.07 -26.67
CA ARG A 263 -15.36 -11.87 -26.99
C ARG A 263 -16.02 -10.55 -26.57
N GLY A 264 -17.35 -10.47 -26.61
CA GLY A 264 -18.09 -9.26 -26.22
C GLY A 264 -18.30 -9.11 -24.72
N ASP A 265 -18.38 -10.22 -23.99
CA ASP A 265 -18.72 -10.23 -22.56
C ASP A 265 -17.51 -9.89 -21.68
N MET A 266 -16.33 -10.45 -22.01
CA MET A 266 -15.08 -10.14 -21.30
C MET A 266 -14.65 -8.69 -21.46
N ASP A 267 -14.87 -8.07 -22.62
CA ASP A 267 -14.54 -6.65 -22.83
C ASP A 267 -15.39 -5.73 -21.93
N GLN A 268 -16.65 -6.08 -21.64
CA GLN A 268 -17.48 -5.31 -20.70
C GLN A 268 -17.02 -5.48 -19.26
N VAL A 269 -16.56 -6.68 -18.91
CA VAL A 269 -15.95 -6.99 -17.62
C VAL A 269 -14.69 -6.15 -17.40
N TYR A 270 -13.75 -6.18 -18.35
CA TYR A 270 -12.49 -5.43 -18.26
C TYR A 270 -12.67 -3.90 -18.24
N LYS A 271 -13.73 -3.37 -18.87
CA LYS A 271 -14.08 -1.93 -18.80
C LYS A 271 -14.38 -1.44 -17.38
N LYS A 272 -14.87 -2.31 -16.51
CA LYS A 272 -15.16 -1.98 -15.11
C LYS A 272 -13.91 -2.01 -14.24
N ILE A 273 -12.80 -2.59 -14.71
CA ILE A 273 -11.59 -2.78 -13.92
C ILE A 273 -10.73 -1.52 -13.94
N SER A 274 -10.27 -1.10 -12.76
CA SER A 274 -9.42 0.08 -12.60
C SER A 274 -7.97 -0.19 -13.02
N ASN A 275 -7.26 0.84 -13.50
CA ASN A 275 -5.84 0.75 -13.87
C ASN A 275 -4.95 0.19 -12.74
N PRO A 276 -5.11 0.58 -11.45
CA PRO A 276 -4.36 -0.05 -10.36
C PRO A 276 -4.57 -1.56 -10.24
N SER A 277 -5.78 -2.05 -10.54
CA SER A 277 -6.10 -3.48 -10.50
C SER A 277 -5.40 -4.24 -11.63
N PHE A 278 -5.36 -3.68 -12.84
CA PHE A 278 -4.55 -4.24 -13.94
C PHE A 278 -3.07 -4.29 -13.60
N ALA A 279 -2.51 -3.21 -13.03
CA ALA A 279 -1.11 -3.19 -12.60
C ALA A 279 -0.82 -4.29 -11.57
N THR A 280 -1.70 -4.44 -10.57
CA THR A 280 -1.57 -5.50 -9.54
C THR A 280 -1.71 -6.90 -10.16
N MET A 281 -2.56 -7.07 -11.16
CA MET A 281 -2.71 -8.33 -11.90
C MET A 281 -1.43 -8.68 -12.68
N PHE A 282 -0.80 -7.71 -13.32
CA PHE A 282 0.48 -7.92 -14.01
C PHE A 282 1.60 -8.26 -13.01
N ASP A 283 1.67 -7.55 -11.88
CA ASP A 283 2.60 -7.88 -10.80
C ASP A 283 2.40 -9.33 -10.33
N LEU A 284 1.14 -9.72 -10.04
CA LEU A 284 0.77 -11.05 -9.59
C LEU A 284 1.21 -12.13 -10.59
N ALA A 285 0.89 -11.97 -11.88
CA ALA A 285 1.28 -12.93 -12.91
C ALA A 285 2.80 -13.05 -13.07
N GLY A 286 3.53 -11.92 -12.97
CA GLY A 286 4.99 -11.92 -12.99
C GLY A 286 5.59 -12.66 -11.80
N PHE A 287 5.12 -12.39 -10.58
CA PHE A 287 5.60 -13.08 -9.37
C PHE A 287 5.25 -14.57 -9.35
N GLU A 288 4.07 -14.93 -9.84
CA GLU A 288 3.63 -16.32 -9.99
C GLU A 288 4.57 -17.07 -10.94
N SER A 289 4.79 -16.53 -12.15
CA SER A 289 5.68 -17.11 -13.16
C SER A 289 7.12 -17.23 -12.64
N GLU A 290 7.61 -16.20 -11.95
CA GLU A 290 8.94 -16.19 -11.34
C GLU A 290 9.10 -17.31 -10.29
N ARG A 291 8.06 -17.57 -9.48
CA ARG A 291 8.08 -18.62 -8.46
C ARG A 291 8.09 -20.02 -9.08
N TYR A 292 7.33 -20.25 -10.14
CA TYR A 292 7.30 -21.55 -10.83
C TYR A 292 8.51 -21.77 -11.74
N GLY A 293 9.11 -20.69 -12.24
CA GLY A 293 10.31 -20.72 -13.08
C GLY A 293 10.09 -21.31 -14.47
N ASP A 294 8.83 -21.54 -14.87
CA ASP A 294 8.45 -22.17 -16.13
C ASP A 294 8.19 -21.15 -17.26
N GLY A 295 8.25 -19.85 -16.93
CA GLY A 295 8.01 -18.74 -17.84
C GLY A 295 6.58 -18.64 -18.36
N ARG A 296 5.64 -19.42 -17.80
CA ARG A 296 4.24 -19.35 -18.20
C ARG A 296 3.61 -18.12 -17.59
N LEU A 297 2.97 -17.32 -18.45
CA LEU A 297 2.16 -16.19 -18.02
C LEU A 297 0.72 -16.62 -17.81
N ASN A 298 0.11 -16.12 -16.73
CA ASN A 298 -1.30 -16.34 -16.47
C ASN A 298 -2.16 -15.82 -17.63
N LEU A 299 -3.10 -16.63 -18.09
CA LEU A 299 -3.95 -16.31 -19.25
C LEU A 299 -4.72 -14.99 -19.04
N ARG A 300 -5.11 -14.70 -17.79
CA ARG A 300 -5.84 -13.48 -17.41
C ARG A 300 -5.01 -12.22 -17.66
N ALA A 301 -3.71 -12.28 -17.37
CA ALA A 301 -2.79 -11.17 -17.63
C ALA A 301 -2.63 -10.92 -19.15
N ILE A 302 -2.51 -12.00 -19.94
CA ILE A 302 -2.43 -11.91 -21.40
C ILE A 302 -3.73 -11.30 -21.97
N GLN A 303 -4.89 -11.74 -21.49
CA GLN A 303 -6.20 -11.21 -21.90
C GLN A 303 -6.37 -9.74 -21.52
N GLY A 304 -5.98 -9.36 -20.31
CA GLY A 304 -6.02 -7.96 -19.87
C GLY A 304 -5.10 -7.05 -20.67
N TRP A 305 -3.87 -7.50 -21.00
CA TRP A 305 -2.98 -6.75 -21.89
C TRP A 305 -3.61 -6.56 -23.28
N LYS A 306 -4.16 -7.62 -23.87
CA LYS A 306 -4.85 -7.55 -25.17
C LYS A 306 -6.04 -6.58 -25.14
N PHE A 307 -6.82 -6.58 -24.06
CA PHE A 307 -7.92 -5.64 -23.86
C PHE A 307 -7.41 -4.18 -23.87
N LEU A 308 -6.39 -3.88 -23.06
CA LEU A 308 -5.82 -2.53 -22.97
C LEU A 308 -5.28 -2.04 -24.32
N VAL A 309 -4.56 -2.91 -25.05
CA VAL A 309 -4.03 -2.62 -26.39
C VAL A 309 -5.15 -2.37 -27.40
N ASN A 310 -6.15 -3.25 -27.46
CA ASN A 310 -7.27 -3.09 -28.40
C ASN A 310 -8.04 -1.79 -28.14
N HIS A 311 -8.24 -1.42 -26.87
CA HIS A 311 -8.96 -0.20 -26.53
C HIS A 311 -8.12 1.08 -26.74
N ALA A 312 -6.78 0.98 -26.69
CA ALA A 312 -5.89 2.06 -27.06
C ALA A 312 -5.87 2.31 -28.58
N LEU A 313 -5.90 1.23 -29.37
CA LEU A 313 -5.82 1.28 -30.83
C LEU A 313 -7.17 1.50 -31.54
N CYS A 314 -8.29 1.27 -30.86
CA CYS A 314 -9.64 1.47 -31.39
C CYS A 314 -10.45 2.41 -30.47
N PRO A 315 -10.25 3.74 -30.54
CA PRO A 315 -11.13 4.68 -29.86
C PRO A 315 -12.55 4.52 -30.42
N SER A 316 -13.51 4.23 -29.54
CA SER A 316 -14.92 3.99 -29.91
C SER A 316 -15.45 5.07 -30.85
N SER A 317 -16.05 4.64 -31.96
CA SER A 317 -16.60 5.42 -33.07
C SER A 317 -17.89 6.20 -32.74
N SER A 318 -17.99 6.79 -31.55
CA SER A 318 -19.08 7.70 -31.19
C SER A 318 -18.54 9.08 -30.80
N PRO A 319 -18.79 10.14 -31.60
CA PRO A 319 -18.39 11.49 -31.28
C PRO A 319 -19.40 12.08 -30.30
N LYS A 320 -19.24 11.80 -29.00
CA LYS A 320 -19.92 12.57 -27.95
C LYS A 320 -18.93 12.90 -26.84
N ILE A 321 -18.48 14.15 -26.88
CA ILE A 321 -17.86 14.92 -25.80
C ILE A 321 -16.67 14.18 -25.17
N ILE A 322 -15.54 14.25 -25.86
CA ILE A 322 -14.23 13.85 -25.35
C ILE A 322 -13.83 14.89 -24.29
N SER A 323 -14.14 14.62 -23.02
CA SER A 323 -13.27 15.10 -21.94
C SER A 323 -11.94 14.35 -22.08
N SER A 324 -10.85 15.10 -22.06
CA SER A 324 -9.46 14.76 -22.40
C SER A 324 -8.76 13.67 -21.55
N THR A 325 -9.35 12.48 -21.37
CA THR A 325 -8.77 11.40 -20.53
C THR A 325 -8.90 9.96 -21.07
N SER A 326 -9.29 9.73 -22.34
CA SER A 326 -9.76 8.41 -22.81
C SER A 326 -8.71 7.43 -23.38
N SER A 327 -7.58 7.19 -22.72
CA SER A 327 -6.76 5.99 -22.99
C SER A 327 -6.67 5.08 -21.76
N TYR A 328 -7.24 3.89 -21.85
CA TYR A 328 -7.17 2.88 -20.78
C TYR A 328 -5.71 2.46 -20.52
N LEU A 329 -4.92 2.30 -21.59
CA LEU A 329 -3.49 2.06 -21.48
C LEU A 329 -2.78 3.37 -21.13
N ASN A 330 -1.92 3.30 -20.11
CA ASN A 330 -1.07 4.39 -19.67
C ASN A 330 0.35 3.87 -19.36
N LYS A 331 1.26 4.79 -19.12
CA LYS A 331 2.66 4.46 -18.82
C LYS A 331 2.85 3.50 -17.65
N ASN A 332 2.12 3.67 -16.55
CA ASN A 332 2.27 2.78 -15.38
C ASN A 332 1.88 1.34 -15.72
N LEU A 333 0.81 1.15 -16.50
CA LEU A 333 0.38 -0.16 -16.97
C LEU A 333 1.39 -0.77 -17.95
N PHE A 334 1.98 0.05 -18.82
CA PHE A 334 3.04 -0.38 -19.71
C PHE A 334 4.27 -0.87 -18.93
N ASP A 335 4.76 -0.08 -17.97
CA ASP A 335 5.90 -0.47 -17.12
C ASP A 335 5.61 -1.75 -16.31
N SER A 336 4.41 -1.89 -15.74
CA SER A 336 3.98 -3.11 -15.05
C SER A 336 3.93 -4.33 -15.98
N TRP A 337 3.50 -4.16 -17.23
CA TRP A 337 3.50 -5.24 -18.22
C TRP A 337 4.92 -5.64 -18.64
N ILE A 338 5.80 -4.67 -18.88
CA ILE A 338 7.23 -4.92 -19.18
C ILE A 338 7.89 -5.66 -18.01
N GLU A 339 7.67 -5.23 -16.78
CA GLU A 339 8.19 -5.91 -15.59
C GLU A 339 7.64 -7.35 -15.45
N CYS A 340 6.36 -7.55 -15.76
CA CYS A 340 5.71 -8.87 -15.78
C CYS A 340 6.34 -9.83 -16.81
N LEU A 341 6.57 -9.37 -18.04
CA LEU A 341 7.27 -10.14 -19.08
C LEU A 341 8.68 -10.52 -18.64
N CYS A 342 9.42 -9.56 -18.11
CA CYS A 342 10.78 -9.77 -17.62
C CYS A 342 10.84 -10.78 -16.45
N ARG A 343 9.95 -10.68 -15.46
CA ARG A 343 9.86 -11.67 -14.36
C ARG A 343 9.54 -13.08 -14.85
N SER A 344 8.76 -13.17 -15.92
CA SER A 344 8.34 -14.43 -16.53
C SER A 344 9.37 -15.01 -17.50
N ARG A 345 10.63 -14.51 -17.48
CA ARG A 345 11.70 -14.92 -18.41
C ARG A 345 11.37 -14.74 -19.89
N ARG A 346 10.44 -13.84 -20.22
CA ARG A 346 10.03 -13.49 -21.59
C ARG A 346 10.65 -12.15 -22.00
N ILE A 347 11.95 -12.01 -21.74
CA ILE A 347 12.67 -10.75 -21.99
C ILE A 347 12.68 -10.38 -23.47
N GLU A 348 12.76 -11.37 -24.38
CA GLU A 348 12.71 -11.15 -25.82
C GLU A 348 11.42 -10.44 -26.27
N GLU A 349 10.29 -10.76 -25.65
CA GLU A 349 9.02 -10.10 -25.95
C GLU A 349 8.99 -8.67 -25.43
N ALA A 350 9.58 -8.42 -24.26
CA ALA A 350 9.75 -7.07 -23.74
C ALA A 350 10.65 -6.23 -24.65
N LEU A 351 11.73 -6.82 -25.19
CA LEU A 351 12.62 -6.17 -26.15
C LEU A 351 11.92 -5.90 -27.48
N THR A 352 11.10 -6.84 -27.96
CA THR A 352 10.34 -6.65 -29.21
C THR A 352 9.30 -5.52 -29.06
N LEU A 353 8.73 -5.32 -27.87
CA LEU A 353 7.82 -4.21 -27.61
C LEU A 353 8.54 -2.86 -27.52
N VAL A 354 9.71 -2.80 -26.87
CA VAL A 354 10.45 -1.54 -26.63
C VAL A 354 11.31 -1.14 -27.84
N PHE A 355 11.81 -2.11 -28.60
CA PHE A 355 12.75 -1.94 -29.71
C PHE A 355 12.22 -2.53 -31.03
N PHE A 356 10.91 -2.43 -31.28
CA PHE A 356 10.14 -3.07 -32.36
C PHE A 356 10.83 -3.19 -33.74
N ASN A 357 11.58 -2.17 -34.19
CA ASN A 357 12.26 -2.18 -35.49
C ASN A 357 13.74 -2.59 -35.44
N GLN A 358 14.36 -2.64 -34.26
CA GLN A 358 15.80 -2.87 -34.08
C GLN A 358 16.13 -4.21 -33.41
N TYR A 359 15.15 -4.87 -32.80
CA TYR A 359 15.28 -6.22 -32.26
C TYR A 359 14.43 -7.19 -33.11
N PRO A 360 15.05 -8.07 -33.93
CA PRO A 360 14.28 -8.97 -34.78
C PRO A 360 13.50 -9.98 -33.92
N PRO A 361 12.24 -10.30 -34.26
CA PRO A 361 11.48 -11.31 -33.55
C PRO A 361 12.17 -12.68 -33.67
N PRO A 362 12.07 -13.56 -32.66
CA PRO A 362 12.64 -14.91 -32.73
C PRO A 362 12.11 -15.62 -33.98
N SER A 363 13.04 -16.17 -34.76
CA SER A 363 12.83 -16.68 -36.11
C SER A 363 11.73 -17.74 -36.17
N GLN A 364 10.56 -17.38 -36.71
CA GLN A 364 9.65 -18.37 -37.29
C GLN A 364 10.24 -18.83 -38.62
N SER A 365 10.88 -20.00 -38.60
CA SER A 365 11.26 -20.73 -39.80
C SER A 365 10.01 -21.11 -40.58
N ASN A 366 9.76 -20.45 -41.71
CA ASN A 366 9.37 -21.06 -43.00
C ASN A 366 8.91 -19.96 -43.99
N PRO A 367 9.64 -19.72 -45.09
CA PRO A 367 9.12 -18.95 -46.20
C PRO A 367 8.28 -19.88 -47.07
N SER A 368 6.96 -19.80 -46.99
CA SER A 368 6.08 -20.32 -48.05
C SER A 368 5.37 -19.15 -48.71
N SER A 369 5.77 -18.89 -49.95
CA SER A 369 5.18 -17.91 -50.86
C SER A 369 3.75 -18.31 -51.22
N SER A 370 2.77 -17.52 -50.79
CA SER A 370 1.47 -17.46 -51.48
C SER A 370 0.81 -16.09 -51.33
N SER A 371 0.39 -15.55 -52.47
CA SER A 371 -0.18 -14.22 -52.70
C SER A 371 -1.64 -14.13 -52.26
N THR A 372 -1.83 -14.11 -50.94
CA THR A 372 -3.04 -13.62 -50.26
C THR A 372 -2.55 -12.74 -49.12
N PRO A 373 -3.21 -11.62 -48.75
CA PRO A 373 -2.80 -10.84 -47.59
C PRO A 373 -2.90 -11.75 -46.36
N SER A 374 -1.76 -12.32 -45.99
CA SER A 374 -1.66 -13.26 -44.91
C SER A 374 -1.94 -12.53 -43.60
N PRO A 375 -2.51 -13.18 -42.57
CA PRO A 375 -2.73 -12.58 -41.25
C PRO A 375 -1.48 -11.95 -40.61
N GLN A 376 -0.29 -12.17 -41.19
CA GLN A 376 0.98 -11.54 -40.81
C GLN A 376 1.09 -10.06 -41.25
N THR A 377 0.48 -9.63 -42.36
CA THR A 377 0.51 -8.21 -42.78
C THR A 377 -0.38 -7.35 -41.88
N LEU A 378 -1.58 -7.83 -41.57
CA LEU A 378 -2.52 -7.14 -40.66
C LEU A 378 -1.99 -7.01 -39.22
N ASN A 379 -1.20 -7.97 -38.75
CA ASN A 379 -0.56 -7.89 -37.43
C ASN A 379 0.60 -6.89 -37.40
N LYS A 380 1.42 -6.82 -38.46
CA LYS A 380 2.50 -5.82 -38.55
C LYS A 380 1.98 -4.39 -38.51
N ASP A 381 0.87 -4.10 -39.18
CA ASP A 381 0.26 -2.76 -39.15
C ASP A 381 -0.23 -2.40 -37.74
N LYS A 382 -0.84 -3.35 -37.03
CA LYS A 382 -1.28 -3.15 -35.64
C LYS A 382 -0.11 -2.99 -34.67
N ASP A 383 0.94 -3.77 -34.83
CA ASP A 383 2.11 -3.71 -33.96
C ASP A 383 2.90 -2.41 -34.19
N GLN A 384 2.95 -1.90 -35.43
CA GLN A 384 3.53 -0.60 -35.74
C GLN A 384 2.70 0.56 -35.16
N LEU A 385 1.36 0.47 -35.24
CA LEU A 385 0.46 1.43 -34.58
C LEU A 385 0.60 1.40 -33.06
N LEU A 386 0.71 0.19 -32.47
CA LEU A 386 0.98 0.02 -31.05
C LEU A 386 2.31 0.66 -30.67
N TYR A 387 3.37 0.40 -31.44
CA TYR A 387 4.68 0.99 -31.21
C TYR A 387 4.63 2.52 -31.23
N GLY A 388 3.94 3.11 -32.22
CA GLY A 388 3.70 4.55 -32.29
C GLY A 388 2.93 5.10 -31.08
N PHE A 389 2.06 4.30 -30.47
CA PHE A 389 1.33 4.66 -29.26
C PHE A 389 2.17 4.55 -27.98
N ILE A 390 3.01 3.50 -27.84
CA ILE A 390 3.79 3.23 -26.62
C ILE A 390 5.15 3.91 -26.58
N ILE A 391 5.71 4.34 -27.71
CA ILE A 391 7.01 5.02 -27.75
C ILE A 391 7.12 6.22 -26.78
N PRO A 392 6.07 7.04 -26.55
CA PRO A 392 6.13 8.13 -25.58
C PRO A 392 6.15 7.66 -24.12
N PHE A 393 5.79 6.39 -23.85
CA PHE A 393 5.83 5.82 -22.51
C PHE A 393 7.23 5.32 -22.11
N ILE A 394 8.14 5.15 -23.08
CA ILE A 394 9.49 4.64 -22.84
C ILE A 394 10.33 5.73 -22.18
N ASP A 395 10.70 5.52 -20.93
CA ASP A 395 11.51 6.48 -20.15
C ASP A 395 12.66 5.78 -19.41
N LYS A 396 13.32 6.55 -18.53
CA LYS A 396 14.35 6.04 -17.63
C LYS A 396 13.92 4.76 -16.91
N ARG A 397 12.70 4.72 -16.35
CA ARG A 397 12.22 3.58 -15.56
C ARG A 397 12.06 2.34 -16.42
N THR A 398 11.41 2.45 -17.57
CA THR A 398 11.20 1.31 -18.49
C THR A 398 12.55 0.68 -18.88
N LEU A 399 13.53 1.50 -19.26
CA LEU A 399 14.84 1.03 -19.69
C LEU A 399 15.67 0.47 -18.52
N SER A 400 15.56 1.06 -17.33
CA SER A 400 16.17 0.52 -16.11
C SER A 400 15.61 -0.86 -15.74
N ILE A 401 14.30 -1.11 -15.95
CA ILE A 401 13.70 -2.44 -15.75
C ILE A 401 14.35 -3.45 -16.71
N LEU A 402 14.43 -3.12 -18.00
CA LEU A 402 15.05 -4.01 -18.99
C LEU A 402 16.52 -4.31 -18.66
N LEU A 403 17.32 -3.31 -18.31
CA LEU A 403 18.73 -3.52 -17.96
C LEU A 403 18.89 -4.45 -16.74
N ARG A 404 18.09 -4.20 -15.70
CA ARG A 404 18.09 -5.00 -14.48
C ARG A 404 17.79 -6.46 -14.79
N PHE A 405 16.71 -6.74 -15.51
CA PHE A 405 16.34 -8.13 -15.81
C PHE A 405 17.25 -8.78 -16.86
N SER A 406 17.83 -8.02 -17.79
CA SER A 406 18.84 -8.56 -18.72
C SER A 406 20.06 -9.09 -17.97
N LYS A 407 20.55 -8.33 -17.00
CA LYS A 407 21.66 -8.76 -16.12
C LYS A 407 21.30 -10.00 -15.31
N ARG A 408 20.04 -10.14 -14.90
CA ARG A 408 19.52 -11.31 -14.17
C ARG A 408 19.62 -12.57 -15.02
N GLU A 409 19.07 -12.50 -16.23
CA GLU A 409 19.00 -13.65 -17.13
C GLU A 409 20.42 -14.09 -17.52
N ASP A 410 21.30 -13.14 -17.80
CA ASP A 410 22.72 -13.39 -18.05
C ASP A 410 23.39 -14.10 -16.87
N TYR A 411 23.12 -13.66 -15.63
CA TYR A 411 23.63 -14.31 -14.43
C TYR A 411 23.09 -15.74 -14.25
N LEU A 412 21.79 -15.95 -14.46
CA LEU A 412 21.16 -17.28 -14.39
C LEU A 412 21.70 -18.22 -15.47
N LEU A 413 21.95 -17.71 -16.68
CA LEU A 413 22.58 -18.45 -17.77
C LEU A 413 23.99 -18.91 -17.38
N ILE A 414 24.81 -18.00 -16.84
CA ILE A 414 26.16 -18.31 -16.35
C ILE A 414 26.13 -19.37 -15.25
N GLN A 415 25.21 -19.27 -14.29
CA GLN A 415 25.06 -20.28 -13.22
C GLN A 415 24.65 -21.65 -13.78
N SER A 416 23.77 -21.68 -14.77
CA SER A 416 23.29 -22.94 -15.37
C SER A 416 24.32 -23.62 -16.28
N LYS A 417 25.26 -22.85 -16.85
CA LYS A 417 26.30 -23.32 -17.78
C LYS A 417 27.65 -22.64 -17.48
N PRO A 418 28.40 -23.11 -16.47
CA PRO A 418 29.67 -22.50 -16.06
C PRO A 418 30.76 -22.53 -17.15
N SER A 419 30.64 -23.42 -18.13
CA SER A 419 31.56 -23.56 -19.26
C SER A 419 31.58 -22.37 -20.23
N LEU A 420 30.58 -21.48 -20.17
CA LEU A 420 30.50 -20.28 -21.02
C LEU A 420 31.44 -19.14 -20.58
N ILE A 421 32.00 -19.21 -19.37
CA ILE A 421 32.92 -18.18 -18.83
C ILE A 421 34.26 -18.19 -19.57
N THR A 422 34.70 -19.36 -20.05
CA THR A 422 36.04 -19.55 -20.65
C THR A 422 36.15 -19.00 -22.08
N GLU A 423 35.03 -18.90 -22.82
CA GLU A 423 35.02 -18.35 -24.19
C GLU A 423 34.96 -16.81 -24.20
N HIS A 424 34.32 -16.20 -23.20
CA HIS A 424 34.08 -14.75 -23.19
C HIS A 424 35.30 -13.89 -22.82
N GLN A 425 36.32 -14.44 -22.15
CA GLN A 425 37.55 -13.68 -21.83
C GLN A 425 38.47 -13.49 -23.04
N ASN A 426 38.28 -14.22 -24.14
CA ASN A 426 39.15 -14.17 -25.32
C ASN A 426 38.59 -13.41 -26.54
N GLN A 427 37.33 -12.94 -26.51
CA GLN A 427 36.75 -12.21 -27.65
C GLN A 427 36.65 -10.69 -27.38
N LYS A 428 37.75 -9.97 -27.65
CA LYS A 428 37.77 -8.51 -27.86
C LYS A 428 37.55 -8.19 -29.34
N SER A 429 36.38 -8.43 -29.90
CA SER A 429 36.00 -7.92 -31.24
C SER A 429 34.49 -7.98 -31.42
N TYR A 430 33.82 -6.83 -31.48
CA TYR A 430 32.45 -6.77 -31.98
C TYR A 430 32.48 -6.71 -33.50
N THR A 431 32.23 -7.84 -34.16
CA THR A 431 31.86 -7.86 -35.59
C THR A 431 30.65 -8.78 -35.79
N THR A 432 29.63 -8.19 -36.39
CA THR A 432 28.36 -8.78 -36.81
C THR A 432 28.57 -9.96 -37.74
N THR A 433 28.58 -11.20 -37.23
CA THR A 433 28.23 -12.41 -37.98
C THR A 433 28.19 -13.63 -37.06
N ALA A 434 27.17 -14.48 -37.26
CA ALA A 434 26.92 -15.77 -36.61
C ALA A 434 26.31 -15.74 -35.19
N ILE A 435 24.97 -15.87 -35.17
CA ILE A 435 24.16 -16.23 -34.00
C ILE A 435 24.50 -17.68 -33.63
N THR A 436 25.26 -17.88 -32.55
CA THR A 436 25.45 -19.20 -31.92
C THR A 436 24.93 -19.15 -30.47
N ASN A 437 23.69 -19.63 -30.31
CA ASN A 437 23.03 -20.29 -29.16
C ASN A 437 23.21 -19.85 -27.69
N THR A 438 23.94 -18.81 -27.34
CA THR A 438 23.92 -18.19 -25.99
C THR A 438 24.08 -16.69 -26.09
N THR A 439 22.98 -15.98 -26.33
CA THR A 439 22.96 -14.52 -26.43
C THR A 439 22.83 -13.87 -25.06
N PHE A 440 23.87 -13.16 -24.62
CA PHE A 440 23.79 -12.32 -23.42
C PHE A 440 22.91 -11.09 -23.70
N PHE A 441 21.87 -10.89 -22.91
CA PHE A 441 20.89 -9.81 -23.08
C PHE A 441 21.44 -8.46 -22.65
N HIS A 442 22.25 -8.40 -21.59
CA HIS A 442 22.73 -7.13 -21.03
C HIS A 442 23.52 -6.26 -22.03
N PRO A 443 24.53 -6.78 -22.76
CA PRO A 443 25.24 -5.97 -23.77
C PRO A 443 24.33 -5.56 -24.95
N ILE A 444 23.37 -6.42 -25.32
CA ILE A 444 22.41 -6.11 -26.39
C ILE A 444 21.52 -4.94 -25.98
N VAL A 445 20.98 -4.97 -24.76
CA VAL A 445 20.11 -3.90 -24.26
C VAL A 445 20.87 -2.58 -24.13
N ILE A 446 22.13 -2.59 -23.68
CA ILE A 446 22.96 -1.37 -23.65
C ILE A 446 23.10 -0.77 -25.05
N ASN A 447 23.42 -1.59 -26.06
CA ASN A 447 23.58 -1.12 -27.44
C ASN A 447 22.25 -0.59 -28.02
N LEU A 448 21.14 -1.28 -27.75
CA LEU A 448 19.81 -0.85 -28.19
C LEU A 448 19.39 0.47 -27.52
N ILE A 449 19.69 0.67 -26.23
CA ILE A 449 19.44 1.95 -25.55
C ILE A 449 20.27 3.08 -26.17
N GLN A 450 21.56 2.83 -26.45
CA GLN A 450 22.43 3.81 -27.09
C GLN A 450 21.93 4.20 -28.50
N THR A 451 21.40 3.22 -29.25
CA THR A 451 20.94 3.43 -30.63
C THR A 451 19.54 4.04 -30.70
N CYS A 452 18.58 3.56 -29.91
CA CYS A 452 17.18 4.01 -29.95
C CYS A 452 16.90 5.24 -29.07
N PHE A 453 17.58 5.35 -27.91
CA PHE A 453 17.27 6.35 -26.89
C PHE A 453 18.55 7.03 -26.36
N PRO A 454 19.38 7.64 -27.22
CA PRO A 454 20.67 8.23 -26.84
C PRO A 454 20.53 9.28 -25.73
N GLN A 455 19.41 10.01 -25.70
CA GLN A 455 19.10 11.03 -24.70
C GLN A 455 18.88 10.47 -23.28
N LEU A 456 18.58 9.17 -23.14
CA LEU A 456 18.32 8.53 -21.84
C LEU A 456 19.54 7.79 -21.30
N VAL A 457 20.59 7.57 -22.11
CA VAL A 457 21.78 6.77 -21.76
C VAL A 457 22.46 7.25 -20.47
N SER A 458 22.57 8.57 -20.27
CA SER A 458 23.24 9.16 -19.10
C SER A 458 22.43 9.05 -17.81
N VAL A 459 21.12 8.84 -17.91
CA VAL A 459 20.19 8.87 -16.78
C VAL A 459 19.72 7.47 -16.38
N VAL A 460 19.72 6.53 -17.32
CA VAL A 460 19.38 5.13 -17.10
C VAL A 460 20.48 4.48 -16.24
N GLN A 461 20.06 3.91 -15.10
CA GLN A 461 20.95 3.24 -14.17
C GLN A 461 20.42 1.85 -13.86
N ASP A 462 21.35 0.92 -13.60
CA ASP A 462 21.03 -0.38 -13.00
C ASP A 462 20.45 -0.14 -11.59
N GLN A 463 19.26 -0.65 -11.31
CA GLN A 463 18.56 -0.41 -10.04
C GLN A 463 19.10 -1.25 -8.86
N GLY A 464 20.30 -1.83 -9.00
CA GLY A 464 20.98 -2.56 -7.93
C GLY A 464 20.59 -4.05 -7.84
N PRO A 465 21.02 -4.75 -6.79
CA PRO A 465 20.88 -6.21 -6.66
C PRO A 465 19.41 -6.67 -6.59
N PHE A 466 19.18 -7.95 -6.94
CA PHE A 466 17.88 -8.61 -6.80
C PHE A 466 17.55 -8.82 -5.32
N ASN A 467 16.34 -8.45 -4.90
CA ASN A 467 15.81 -8.77 -3.57
C ASN A 467 15.33 -10.21 -3.51
#